data_AF-A0A3S0ZVT2-F1
#
_entry.id   AF-A0A3S0ZVT2-F1
#
_cell.length_a   1.000
_cell.length_b   1.000
_cell.length_c   1.000
_cell.angle_alpha   90.00
_cell.angle_beta   90.00
_cell.angle_gamma   90.00
#
_symmetry.space_group_name_H-M   'P 1'
#
loop_
_entity.id
_entity.type
_entity.pdbx_description
1 polymer ?
#
loop_
_entity_poly.entity_id
_entity_poly.type
_entity_poly.pdbx_seq_one_letter_code
_entity_poly.pdbx_strand_id
1 'polypeptide(L)'
;HLIGLGCLYLNDLQSHLIGLGYLYLNDLQSHLIGLGYLYLNDLQSHLIGLGCLYLNDLQSHLIGLGYLYLNDLQSHLIGLGCLYLNDLQSHLIGLGCLYLN
;
A
#
# COMPACT_ATOMS: atom_id res chain seq x y z
N HIS A 1 -15.68 -6.25 7.32
CA HIS A 1 -14.66 -5.78 8.27
C HIS A 1 -13.91 -6.98 8.79
N LEU A 2 -12.58 -6.96 8.72
CA LEU A 2 -11.67 -8.01 9.19
C LEU A 2 -10.67 -7.35 10.15
N ILE A 3 -10.46 -7.95 11.33
CA ILE A 3 -9.66 -7.34 12.40
C ILE A 3 -8.71 -8.38 13.00
N GLY A 4 -7.45 -8.01 13.19
CA GLY A 4 -6.48 -8.77 13.99
C GLY A 4 -6.02 -10.08 13.35
N LEU A 5 -5.91 -10.11 12.01
CA LEU A 5 -5.50 -11.31 11.29
C LEU A 5 -3.98 -11.38 11.14
N GLY A 6 -3.41 -12.56 11.38
CA GLY A 6 -1.98 -12.77 11.14
C GLY A 6 -1.63 -12.74 9.65
N CYS A 7 -2.33 -13.54 8.85
CA CYS A 7 -2.12 -13.67 7.40
C CYS A 7 -3.47 -13.85 6.69
N LEU A 8 -3.60 -13.32 5.48
CA LEU A 8 -4.76 -13.53 4.61
C LEU A 8 -4.32 -13.72 3.16
N TYR A 9 -4.88 -14.74 2.50
CA TYR A 9 -4.64 -15.09 1.10
C TYR A 9 -5.98 -15.28 0.41
N LEU A 10 -6.30 -14.44 -0.57
CA LEU A 10 -7.49 -14.55 -1.42
C LEU A 10 -7.13 -14.05 -2.83
N ASN A 11 -8.03 -14.19 -3.81
CA ASN A 11 -7.84 -13.53 -5.10
C ASN A 11 -8.24 -12.06 -5.02
N ASP A 12 -9.48 -11.81 -4.56
CA ASP A 12 -10.07 -10.48 -4.49
C ASP A 12 -10.68 -10.26 -3.12
N LEU A 13 -10.68 -9.00 -2.69
CA LEU A 13 -11.31 -8.63 -1.43
C LEU A 13 -11.88 -7.21 -1.48
N GLN A 14 -13.12 -7.08 -1.01
CA GLN A 14 -13.76 -5.80 -0.74
C GLN A 14 -14.22 -5.75 0.72
N SER A 15 -13.32 -5.33 1.61
CA SER A 15 -13.62 -5.20 3.05
C SER A 15 -12.66 -4.25 3.71
N HIS A 16 -13.13 -3.52 4.71
CA HIS A 16 -12.25 -2.80 5.65
C HIS A 16 -11.41 -3.77 6.47
N LEU A 17 -10.14 -3.45 6.65
CA LEU A 17 -9.11 -4.30 7.24
C LEU A 17 -8.32 -3.51 8.29
N ILE A 18 -8.22 -4.05 9.51
CA ILE A 18 -7.52 -3.40 10.62
C ILE A 18 -6.57 -4.40 11.28
N GLY A 19 -5.29 -4.04 11.41
CA GLY A 19 -4.33 -4.85 12.17
C GLY A 19 -4.03 -6.18 11.50
N LEU A 20 -3.52 -6.18 10.26
CA LEU A 20 -2.98 -7.40 9.63
C LEU A 20 -1.47 -7.46 9.64
N GLY A 21 -0.95 -8.67 9.85
CA GLY A 21 0.47 -8.95 9.64
C GLY A 21 0.82 -8.97 8.15
N TYR A 22 0.23 -9.92 7.42
CA TYR A 22 0.50 -10.16 6.00
C TYR A 22 -0.79 -10.30 5.19
N LEU A 23 -0.80 -9.73 3.98
CA LEU A 23 -1.89 -9.87 3.04
C LEU A 23 -1.34 -10.09 1.63
N TYR A 24 -1.89 -11.11 0.96
CA TYR A 24 -1.60 -11.47 -0.43
C TYR A 24 -2.90 -11.55 -1.20
N LEU A 25 -3.08 -10.69 -2.21
CA LEU A 25 -4.23 -10.71 -3.12
C LEU A 25 -3.77 -10.37 -4.54
N ASN A 26 -4.63 -10.57 -5.54
CA ASN A 26 -4.45 -9.93 -6.83
C ASN A 26 -4.95 -8.48 -6.72
N ASP A 27 -6.23 -8.33 -6.35
CA ASP A 27 -6.92 -7.06 -6.38
C ASP A 27 -7.54 -6.73 -5.01
N LEU A 28 -7.41 -5.47 -4.60
CA LEU A 28 -7.98 -5.00 -3.33
C LEU A 28 -8.64 -3.64 -3.49
N GLN A 29 -9.91 -3.59 -3.10
CA GLN A 29 -10.65 -2.35 -2.94
C GLN A 29 -11.14 -2.20 -1.50
N SER A 30 -10.44 -1.41 -0.68
CA SER A 30 -10.72 -1.34 0.76
C SER A 30 -10.25 -0.06 1.45
N HIS A 31 -10.50 0.04 2.75
CA HIS A 31 -9.76 0.92 3.64
C HIS A 31 -8.92 0.06 4.59
N LEU A 32 -7.67 0.45 4.77
CA LEU A 32 -6.63 -0.34 5.44
C LEU A 32 -6.00 0.48 6.56
N ILE A 33 -5.96 -0.08 7.77
CA ILE A 33 -5.34 0.58 8.93
C ILE A 33 -4.40 -0.40 9.64
N GLY A 34 -3.14 -0.02 9.79
CA GLY A 34 -2.17 -0.77 10.59
C GLY A 34 -1.84 -2.14 9.98
N LEU A 35 -1.12 -2.17 8.86
CA LEU A 35 -0.62 -3.44 8.29
C LEU A 35 0.90 -3.54 8.33
N GLY A 36 1.40 -4.76 8.45
CA GLY A 36 2.82 -5.08 8.34
C GLY A 36 3.27 -5.08 6.87
N TYR A 37 2.84 -6.11 6.12
CA TYR A 37 3.28 -6.37 4.76
C TYR A 37 2.09 -6.65 3.84
N LEU A 38 2.13 -6.07 2.65
CA LEU A 38 1.09 -6.21 1.65
C LEU A 38 1.73 -6.49 0.28
N TYR A 39 1.25 -7.55 -0.37
CA TYR A 39 1.66 -7.99 -1.70
C TYR A 39 0.41 -8.09 -2.58
N LEU A 40 0.34 -7.24 -3.60
CA LEU A 40 -0.82 -7.11 -4.49
C LEU A 40 -0.36 -6.97 -5.95
N ASN A 41 -1.26 -7.17 -6.91
CA ASN A 41 -1.04 -6.61 -8.25
C ASN A 41 -1.54 -5.17 -8.26
N ASP A 42 -2.83 -5.01 -7.95
CA ASP A 42 -3.53 -3.73 -8.06
C ASP A 42 -4.19 -3.34 -6.74
N LEU A 43 -4.06 -2.06 -6.40
CA LEU A 43 -4.62 -1.52 -5.17
C LEU A 43 -5.34 -0.19 -5.41
N GLN A 44 -6.63 -0.18 -5.06
CA GLN A 44 -7.44 1.03 -5.02
C GLN A 44 -8.03 1.22 -3.62
N SER A 45 -7.40 2.05 -2.79
CA SER A 45 -7.78 2.15 -1.37
C SER A 45 -7.38 3.46 -0.69
N HIS A 46 -7.77 3.61 0.57
CA HIS A 46 -7.15 4.56 1.50
C HIS A 46 -6.37 3.77 2.55
N LEU A 47 -5.11 4.13 2.78
CA LEU A 47 -4.24 3.39 3.69
C LEU A 47 -3.59 4.29 4.74
N ILE A 48 -3.59 3.79 5.98
CA ILE A 48 -3.01 4.49 7.13
C ILE A 48 -2.12 3.52 7.91
N GLY A 49 -0.86 3.88 8.11
CA GLY A 49 0.07 3.16 8.97
C GLY A 49 0.46 1.79 8.40
N LEU A 50 1.45 1.79 7.52
CA LEU A 50 1.93 0.58 6.85
C LEU A 50 3.43 0.41 7.00
N GLY A 51 3.86 -0.85 7.16
CA GLY A 51 5.28 -1.22 7.12
C GLY A 51 5.83 -1.21 5.70
N CYS A 52 5.49 -2.23 4.91
CA CYS A 52 5.99 -2.44 3.55
C CYS A 52 4.87 -2.79 2.57
N LEU A 53 4.96 -2.22 1.36
CA LEU A 53 4.01 -2.43 0.28
C LEU A 53 4.75 -2.80 -1.01
N TYR A 54 4.32 -3.91 -1.61
CA TYR A 54 4.82 -4.42 -2.90
C TYR A 54 3.63 -4.61 -3.84
N LEU A 55 3.64 -3.93 -4.98
CA LEU A 55 2.56 -4.00 -5.97
C LEU A 55 2.98 -3.55 -7.35
N ASN A 56 2.16 -3.79 -8.37
CA ASN A 56 2.42 -3.25 -9.70
C ASN A 56 1.90 -1.82 -9.77
N ASP A 57 0.60 -1.64 -9.50
CA ASP A 57 -0.12 -0.39 -9.74
C ASP A 57 -0.85 0.10 -8.49
N LEU A 58 -0.67 1.39 -8.17
CA LEU A 58 -1.29 2.02 -7.00
C LEU A 58 -2.08 3.26 -7.35
N GLN A 59 -3.38 3.19 -7.05
CA GLN A 59 -4.28 4.34 -7.10
C GLN A 59 -4.94 4.59 -5.74
N SER A 60 -4.29 5.39 -4.89
CA SER A 60 -4.72 5.55 -3.49
C SER A 60 -4.29 6.86 -2.85
N HIS A 61 -4.85 7.14 -1.66
CA HIS A 61 -4.27 8.08 -0.71
C HIS A 61 -3.58 7.30 0.41
N LEU A 62 -2.30 7.59 0.68
CA LEU A 62 -1.51 6.89 1.70
C LEU A 62 -0.96 7.86 2.74
N ILE A 63 -1.06 7.46 4.01
CA ILE A 63 -0.55 8.21 5.16
C ILE A 63 0.31 7.28 6.02
N GLY A 64 1.57 7.66 6.25
CA GLY A 64 2.46 6.95 7.17
C GLY A 64 2.87 5.57 6.66
N LEU A 65 3.80 5.55 5.71
CA LEU A 65 4.36 4.33 5.12
C LEU A 65 5.86 4.23 5.41
N GLY A 66 6.32 3.02 5.71
CA GLY A 66 7.75 2.71 5.76
C GLY A 66 8.35 2.63 4.36
N TYR A 67 8.00 1.58 3.62
CA TYR A 67 8.58 1.28 2.30
C TYR A 67 7.50 0.99 1.27
N LEU A 68 7.71 1.53 0.07
CA LEU A 68 6.84 1.33 -1.07
C LEU A 68 7.66 0.94 -2.31
N TYR A 69 7.35 -0.22 -2.87
CA TYR A 69 7.94 -0.78 -4.09
C TYR A 69 6.82 -1.01 -5.11
N LEU A 70 6.88 -0.34 -6.25
CA LEU A 70 5.91 -0.55 -7.32
C LEU A 70 6.42 -0.21 -8.71
N ASN A 71 5.64 -0.51 -9.76
CA ASN A 71 5.96 -0.02 -11.10
C ASN A 71 5.39 1.40 -11.29
N ASP A 72 4.09 1.57 -11.07
CA ASP A 72 3.36 2.78 -11.46
C ASP A 72 2.57 3.40 -10.31
N LEU A 73 2.86 4.67 -10.00
CA LEU A 73 2.24 5.38 -8.88
C LEU A 73 1.34 6.54 -9.34
N GLN A 74 0.02 6.42 -9.12
CA GLN A 74 -0.94 7.50 -9.33
C GLN A 74 -1.71 7.84 -8.05
N SER A 75 -1.12 8.67 -7.19
CA SER A 75 -1.54 8.69 -5.78
C SER A 75 -1.15 9.99 -5.04
N HIS A 76 -1.69 10.19 -3.85
CA HIS A 76 -1.25 11.22 -2.91
C HIS A 76 -0.61 10.55 -1.69
N LEU A 77 0.64 10.91 -1.38
CA LEU A 77 1.41 10.31 -0.28
C LEU A 77 1.81 11.36 0.75
N ILE A 78 1.59 11.02 2.02
CA ILE A 78 2.00 11.83 3.17
C ILE A 78 2.81 10.96 4.13
N GLY A 79 4.05 11.34 4.40
CA GLY A 79 4.93 10.65 5.36
C GLY A 79 5.34 9.27 4.87
N LEU A 80 6.16 9.23 3.82
CA LEU A 80 6.73 8.01 3.27
C LEU A 80 8.23 7.94 3.58
N GLY A 81 8.68 6.81 4.12
CA GLY A 81 10.10 6.55 4.36
C GLY A 81 10.87 6.42 3.04
N CYS A 82 10.65 5.32 2.32
CA CYS A 82 11.36 5.04 1.06
C CYS A 82 10.38 4.66 -0.06
N LEU A 83 10.68 5.15 -1.26
CA LEU A 83 9.90 4.94 -2.47
C LEU A 83 10.79 4.39 -3.60
N TYR A 84 10.39 3.28 -4.20
CA TYR A 84 11.05 2.66 -5.36
C TYR A 84 10.00 2.45 -6.46
N LEU A 85 10.20 3.04 -7.65
CA LEU A 85 9.31 2.87 -8.79
C LEU A 85 9.93 3.18 -10.16
N ASN A 86 9.18 2.87 -11.21
CA ASN A 86 9.53 3.21 -12.59
C ASN A 86 8.82 4.51 -13.02
N ASP A 87 7.50 4.61 -12.81
CA ASP A 87 6.71 5.76 -13.27
C ASP A 87 5.94 6.49 -12.14
N LEU A 88 6.14 7.81 -12.07
CA LEU A 88 5.59 8.68 -11.02
C LEU A 88 4.58 9.70 -11.55
N GLN A 89 3.32 9.58 -11.13
CA GLN A 89 2.32 10.64 -11.29
C GLN A 89 1.60 10.91 -9.96
N SER A 90 2.31 11.49 -9.00
CA SER A 90 1.81 11.66 -7.63
C SER A 90 2.17 13.02 -7.01
N HIS A 91 1.45 13.36 -5.93
CA HIS A 91 1.83 14.43 -5.00
C HIS A 91 2.46 13.80 -3.75
N LEU A 92 3.70 14.20 -3.45
CA LEU A 92 4.49 13.65 -2.34
C LEU A 92 4.74 14.72 -1.27
N ILE A 93 4.39 14.42 -0.01
CA ILE A 93 4.68 15.26 1.15
C ILE A 93 5.42 14.43 2.20
N GLY A 94 6.61 14.88 2.62
CA GLY A 94 7.39 14.19 3.66
C GLY A 94 7.93 12.84 3.18
N LEU A 95 8.64 12.85 2.06
CA LEU A 95 9.36 11.68 1.52
C LEU A 95 10.79 11.64 2.08
N GLY A 96 11.21 10.49 2.59
CA GLY A 96 12.59 10.26 3.04
C GLY A 96 13.55 10.00 1.88
N CYS A 97 13.25 9.00 1.05
CA CYS A 97 14.09 8.58 -0.08
C CYS A 97 13.26 8.21 -1.31
N LEU A 98 13.75 8.56 -2.51
CA LEU A 98 13.18 8.20 -3.80
C LEU A 98 14.22 7.52 -4.68
N TYR A 99 13.83 6.38 -5.25
CA TYR A 99 14.55 5.65 -6.29
C TYR A 99 13.62 5.51 -7.49
N LEU A 100 14.01 6.13 -8.60
CA LEU A 100 13.27 6.12 -9.87
C LEU A 100 14.16 5.47 -10.94
N ASN A 101 13.65 4.46 -11.64
CA ASN A 101 14.34 3.79 -12.75
C ASN A 101 13.86 4.29 -14.10
#